data_AF-A0AA42U7H7-F1
#
_entry.id   AF-A0AA42U7H7-F1
#
_cell.length_a   1.000
_cell.length_b   1.000
_cell.length_c   1.000
_cell.angle_alpha   90.00
_cell.angle_beta   90.00
_cell.angle_gamma   90.00
#
_symmetry.space_group_name_H-M   'P 1'
#
loop_
_entity.id
_entity.type
_entity.pdbx_description
1 polymer ?
#
loop_
_entity_poly.entity_id
_entity_poly.type
_entity_poly.pdbx_seq_one_letter_code
_entity_poly.pdbx_strand_id
1 'polypeptide(L)'
;MERKVSISYQNQAINAIKFYYERVLGGQRKTYFIERPKKEKTLPVVMSEEETIRVLRAIENVKHKAILMTIYSAGLRISECINLKIKDIDSKRMQIRIEQSKGKRDRYTILSEKTLIILRTYFMEYKPKDYLFEGQKGGAYSSRSIQNIFKAAVLKAKIQKEVTVHTLRHSFATHLLENGTSLRYIQSLLGHSSSKTTEVYTHITTKGMEQLKSPMDLLDI
;
A
#
# COMPACT_ATOMS: atom_id res chain seq x y z
N MET A 1 -31.55 -13.64 -15.36
CA MET A 1 -30.24 -14.13 -14.88
C MET A 1 -29.41 -12.94 -14.41
N GLU A 2 -29.55 -12.54 -13.15
CA GLU A 2 -28.63 -11.59 -12.53
C GLU A 2 -27.25 -12.25 -12.43
N ARG A 3 -26.29 -11.80 -13.24
CA ARG A 3 -24.90 -12.24 -13.05
C ARG A 3 -24.45 -11.72 -11.69
N LYS A 4 -24.07 -12.62 -10.77
CA LYS A 4 -23.46 -12.30 -9.47
C LYS A 4 -22.06 -11.68 -9.67
N VAL A 5 -22.00 -10.46 -10.21
CA VAL A 5 -20.75 -9.73 -10.44
C VAL A 5 -20.43 -8.84 -9.25
N SER A 6 -19.14 -8.62 -9.00
CA SER A 6 -18.72 -7.74 -7.92
C SER A 6 -19.17 -6.29 -8.16
N ILE A 7 -19.43 -5.56 -7.06
CA ILE A 7 -19.78 -4.14 -7.08
C ILE A 7 -18.77 -3.30 -7.89
N SER A 8 -17.49 -3.66 -7.82
CA SER A 8 -16.43 -3.00 -8.60
C SER A 8 -16.60 -3.23 -10.10
N TYR A 9 -16.92 -4.47 -10.51
CA TYR A 9 -17.16 -4.80 -11.90
C TYR A 9 -18.39 -4.07 -12.45
N GLN A 10 -19.50 -4.05 -11.70
CA GLN A 10 -20.70 -3.32 -12.09
C GLN A 10 -20.42 -1.81 -12.28
N ASN A 11 -19.69 -1.19 -11.36
CA ASN A 11 -19.28 0.21 -11.50
C ASN A 11 -18.36 0.45 -12.71
N GLN A 12 -17.42 -0.47 -12.97
CA GLN A 12 -16.54 -0.41 -14.14
C GLN A 12 -17.36 -0.47 -15.44
N ALA A 13 -18.31 -1.41 -15.53
CA ALA A 13 -19.19 -1.57 -16.68
C ALA A 13 -20.07 -0.33 -16.90
N ILE A 14 -20.69 0.21 -15.83
CA ILE A 14 -21.48 1.44 -15.91
C ILE A 14 -20.64 2.60 -16.44
N ASN A 15 -19.42 2.79 -15.93
CA ASN A 15 -18.53 3.86 -16.37
C ASN A 15 -18.07 3.66 -17.83
N ALA A 16 -17.82 2.42 -18.26
CA ALA A 16 -17.46 2.10 -19.64
C ALA A 16 -18.61 2.42 -20.61
N ILE A 17 -19.84 2.04 -20.26
CA ILE A 17 -21.04 2.36 -21.04
C ILE A 17 -21.22 3.88 -21.16
N LYS A 18 -21.14 4.60 -20.03
CA LYS A 18 -21.22 6.07 -20.05
C LYS A 18 -20.14 6.70 -20.92
N PHE A 19 -18.90 6.23 -20.80
CA PHE A 19 -17.79 6.73 -21.61
C PHE A 19 -18.04 6.51 -23.11
N TYR A 20 -18.52 5.34 -23.50
CA TYR A 20 -18.84 5.05 -24.90
C TYR A 20 -19.91 6.02 -25.46
N TYR A 21 -21.03 6.20 -24.75
CA TYR A 21 -22.09 7.09 -25.21
C TYR A 21 -21.72 8.58 -25.18
N GLU A 22 -21.01 9.02 -24.14
CA GLU A 22 -20.69 10.45 -23.95
C GLU A 22 -19.44 10.90 -24.71
N ARG A 23 -18.45 10.03 -24.90
CA ARG A 23 -17.13 10.40 -25.45
C ARG A 23 -16.82 9.78 -26.79
N VAL A 24 -17.25 8.55 -27.04
CA VAL A 24 -16.97 7.87 -28.32
C VAL A 24 -18.03 8.21 -29.36
N LEU A 25 -19.31 8.14 -28.98
CA LEU A 25 -20.43 8.48 -29.88
C LEU A 25 -20.76 9.99 -29.92
N GLY A 26 -20.01 10.83 -29.19
CA GLY A 26 -20.20 12.28 -29.16
C GLY A 26 -21.54 12.73 -28.56
N GLY A 27 -22.24 11.85 -27.83
CA GLY A 27 -23.53 12.15 -27.23
C GLY A 27 -23.43 13.16 -26.08
N GLN A 28 -24.48 13.95 -25.87
CA GLN A 28 -24.58 14.81 -24.69
C GLN A 28 -24.60 13.96 -23.41
N ARG A 29 -24.07 14.52 -22.31
CA ARG A 29 -24.03 13.88 -21.00
C ARG A 29 -25.45 13.54 -20.53
N LYS A 30 -25.78 12.25 -20.47
CA LYS A 30 -27.11 11.77 -20.05
C LYS A 30 -27.09 11.25 -18.62
N THR A 31 -28.12 11.58 -17.86
CA THR A 31 -28.32 11.07 -16.50
C THR A 31 -28.95 9.68 -16.59
N TYR A 32 -28.12 8.65 -16.46
CA TYR A 32 -28.62 7.28 -16.39
C TYR A 32 -29.07 6.95 -14.95
N PHE A 33 -30.36 6.65 -14.78
CA PHE A 33 -30.91 6.10 -13.53
C PHE A 33 -30.49 4.63 -13.40
N ILE A 34 -29.24 4.43 -13.00
CA ILE A 34 -28.72 3.10 -12.70
C ILE A 34 -28.54 3.07 -11.19
N GLU A 35 -29.27 2.18 -10.52
CA GLU A 35 -29.04 1.90 -9.11
C GLU A 35 -27.61 1.43 -8.94
N ARG A 36 -26.81 2.27 -8.28
CA ARG A 36 -25.44 1.90 -7.94
C ARG A 36 -25.50 1.06 -6.67
N PRO A 37 -24.91 -0.14 -6.66
CA PRO A 37 -24.77 -0.88 -5.41
C PRO A 37 -24.00 -0.01 -4.40
N LYS A 38 -24.56 0.13 -3.19
CA LYS A 38 -23.85 0.77 -2.07
C LYS A 38 -22.65 -0.11 -1.75
N LYS A 39 -21.46 0.48 -1.82
CA LYS A 39 -20.22 -0.24 -1.50
C LYS A 39 -20.19 -0.46 0.01
N GLU A 40 -20.32 -1.71 0.45
CA GLU A 40 -20.02 -2.08 1.83
C GLU A 40 -18.55 -1.70 2.11
N LYS A 41 -18.34 -0.93 3.17
CA LYS A 41 -16.99 -0.56 3.62
C LYS A 41 -16.53 -1.62 4.62
N THR A 42 -15.85 -2.64 4.13
CA THR A 42 -15.09 -3.53 5.01
C THR A 42 -13.84 -2.81 5.52
N LEU A 43 -13.49 -3.03 6.78
CA LEU A 43 -12.23 -2.51 7.33
C LEU A 43 -11.06 -3.20 6.60
N PRO A 44 -10.02 -2.46 6.19
CA PRO A 44 -8.89 -3.08 5.51
C PRO A 44 -8.17 -4.04 6.45
N VAL A 45 -7.80 -5.19 5.91
CA VAL A 45 -6.97 -6.18 6.60
C VAL A 45 -5.58 -5.58 6.83
N VAL A 46 -5.09 -5.68 8.06
CA VAL A 46 -3.77 -5.24 8.51
C VAL A 46 -3.01 -6.43 9.10
N MET A 47 -1.73 -6.54 8.75
CA MET A 47 -0.80 -7.46 9.43
C MET A 47 -0.25 -6.79 10.68
N SER A 48 -0.08 -7.57 11.76
CA SER A 48 0.65 -7.13 12.96
C SER A 48 2.14 -6.94 12.66
N GLU A 49 2.86 -6.34 13.61
CA GLU A 49 4.31 -6.19 13.51
C GLU A 49 5.01 -7.56 13.45
N GLU A 50 4.59 -8.53 14.26
CA GLU A 50 5.15 -9.88 14.28
C GLU A 50 4.89 -10.61 12.96
N GLU A 51 3.67 -10.52 12.42
CA GLU A 51 3.33 -11.08 11.11
C GLU A 51 4.22 -10.48 10.02
N THR A 52 4.39 -9.16 10.04
CA THR A 52 5.24 -8.44 9.08
C THR A 52 6.70 -8.89 9.19
N ILE A 53 7.22 -9.04 10.40
CA ILE A 53 8.58 -9.53 10.65
C ILE A 53 8.74 -10.96 10.12
N ARG A 54 7.78 -11.86 10.38
CA ARG A 54 7.83 -13.25 9.87
C ARG A 54 7.87 -13.29 8.34
N VAL A 55 7.02 -12.50 7.67
CA VAL A 55 6.99 -12.41 6.21
C VAL A 55 8.32 -11.88 5.66
N LEU A 56 8.86 -10.81 6.22
CA LEU A 56 10.12 -10.22 5.74
C LEU A 56 11.33 -11.12 5.98
N ARG A 57 11.35 -11.87 7.10
CA ARG A 57 12.39 -12.86 7.41
C ARG A 57 12.35 -14.09 6.52
N ALA A 58 11.16 -14.50 6.06
CA ALA A 58 10.99 -15.67 5.19
C ALA A 58 11.63 -15.50 3.80
N ILE A 59 11.90 -14.25 3.39
CA ILE A 59 12.52 -13.92 2.10
C ILE A 59 14.03 -14.13 2.18
N GLU A 60 14.58 -14.96 1.30
CA GLU A 60 16.03 -15.23 1.25
C GLU A 60 16.74 -14.30 0.25
N ASN A 61 16.16 -14.13 -0.94
CA ASN A 61 16.74 -13.28 -1.97
C ASN A 61 16.84 -11.80 -1.53
N VAL A 62 18.05 -11.25 -1.61
CA VAL A 62 18.38 -9.89 -1.14
C VAL A 62 17.57 -8.82 -1.88
N LYS A 63 17.44 -8.92 -3.22
CA LYS A 63 16.61 -8.01 -4.03
C LYS A 63 15.15 -8.05 -3.59
N HIS A 64 14.57 -9.24 -3.43
CA HIS A 64 13.16 -9.39 -3.01
C HIS A 64 12.92 -8.82 -1.61
N LYS A 65 13.85 -9.05 -0.69
CA LYS A 65 13.79 -8.53 0.67
C LYS A 65 13.87 -7.01 0.67
N ALA A 66 14.81 -6.43 -0.08
CA ALA A 66 14.95 -4.98 -0.22
C ALA A 66 13.68 -4.32 -0.78
N ILE A 67 13.05 -4.92 -1.81
CA ILE A 67 11.79 -4.41 -2.39
C ILE A 67 10.68 -4.36 -1.33
N LEU A 68 10.40 -5.48 -0.65
CA LEU A 68 9.29 -5.55 0.29
C LEU A 68 9.54 -4.74 1.57
N MET A 69 10.79 -4.67 2.03
CA MET A 69 11.19 -3.78 3.13
C MET A 69 11.01 -2.31 2.75
N THR A 70 11.33 -1.92 1.52
CA THR A 70 11.14 -0.54 1.03
C THR A 70 9.65 -0.20 0.95
N ILE A 71 8.82 -1.11 0.42
CA ILE A 71 7.37 -0.91 0.36
C ILE A 71 6.76 -0.72 1.75
N TYR A 72 7.12 -1.58 2.71
CA TYR A 72 6.62 -1.49 4.07
C TYR A 72 7.13 -0.25 4.79
N SER A 73 8.46 -0.09 4.90
CA SER A 73 9.05 0.96 5.76
C SER A 73 8.83 2.39 5.28
N ALA A 74 8.52 2.58 4.00
CA ALA A 74 8.23 3.89 3.42
C ALA A 74 6.76 4.05 2.98
N GLY A 75 5.93 3.02 3.24
CA GLY A 75 4.51 3.01 2.91
C GLY A 75 4.22 3.18 1.41
N LEU A 76 4.99 2.57 0.52
CA LEU A 76 4.88 2.81 -0.94
C LEU A 76 3.75 2.02 -1.60
N ARG A 77 3.22 2.55 -2.70
CA ARG A 77 2.47 1.73 -3.67
C ARG A 77 3.45 0.90 -4.50
N ILE A 78 2.99 -0.24 -5.04
CA ILE A 78 3.81 -1.04 -5.98
C ILE A 78 4.30 -0.16 -7.14
N SER A 79 3.40 0.64 -7.72
CA SER A 79 3.73 1.55 -8.82
C SER A 79 4.75 2.62 -8.43
N GLU A 80 4.79 3.05 -7.17
CA GLU A 80 5.79 3.99 -6.69
C GLU A 80 7.14 3.27 -6.55
N CYS A 81 7.14 2.07 -5.94
CA CYS A 81 8.33 1.28 -5.73
C CYS A 81 9.05 0.88 -7.04
N ILE A 82 8.32 0.44 -8.07
CA ILE A 82 8.94 0.04 -9.35
C ILE A 82 9.49 1.22 -10.16
N ASN A 83 9.02 2.44 -9.88
CA ASN A 83 9.44 3.65 -10.58
C ASN A 83 10.51 4.44 -9.81
N LEU A 84 10.89 3.99 -8.61
CA LEU A 84 11.99 4.59 -7.85
C LEU A 84 13.28 4.51 -8.65
N LYS A 85 14.04 5.61 -8.66
CA LYS A 85 15.40 5.69 -9.18
C LYS A 85 16.39 5.72 -8.03
N ILE A 86 17.65 5.40 -8.33
CA ILE A 86 18.73 5.40 -7.34
C ILE A 86 18.87 6.79 -6.68
N LYS A 87 18.77 7.86 -7.49
CA LYS A 87 18.83 9.26 -7.04
C LYS A 87 17.73 9.67 -6.06
N ASP A 88 16.65 8.90 -5.96
CA ASP A 88 15.50 9.24 -5.12
C ASP A 88 15.75 8.88 -3.64
N ILE A 89 16.79 8.10 -3.36
CA ILE A 89 17.22 7.73 -2.00
C ILE A 89 18.16 8.80 -1.47
N ASP A 90 17.69 9.61 -0.52
CA ASP A 90 18.52 10.54 0.23
C ASP A 90 18.91 9.92 1.57
N SER A 91 20.08 9.29 1.60
CA SER A 91 20.62 8.68 2.83
C SER A 91 21.15 9.69 3.85
N LYS A 92 21.31 10.96 3.48
CA LYS A 92 21.76 12.01 4.43
C LYS A 92 20.56 12.52 5.24
N ARG A 93 19.42 12.69 4.58
CA ARG A 93 18.17 13.12 5.21
C ARG A 93 17.27 11.97 5.66
N MET A 94 17.67 10.73 5.37
CA MET A 94 16.86 9.52 5.63
C MET A 94 15.45 9.64 5.02
N GLN A 95 15.40 10.02 3.75
CA GLN A 95 14.17 10.26 3.00
C GLN A 95 14.21 9.58 1.63
N ILE A 96 13.01 9.27 1.13
CA ILE A 96 12.80 8.80 -0.24
C ILE A 96 11.91 9.80 -0.97
N ARG A 97 12.38 10.30 -2.11
CA ARG A 97 11.59 11.13 -3.01
C ARG A 97 10.68 10.25 -3.87
N ILE A 98 9.39 10.56 -3.90
CA ILE A 98 8.42 9.87 -4.76
C ILE A 98 7.97 10.86 -5.83
N GLU A 99 8.53 10.72 -7.03
CA GLU A 99 8.04 11.39 -8.25
C GLU A 99 6.68 10.76 -8.64
N GLN A 100 5.63 11.57 -8.76
CA GLN A 100 4.29 11.06 -9.10
C GLN A 100 3.95 11.30 -10.58
N SER A 101 3.33 10.32 -11.23
CA SER A 101 2.81 10.47 -12.60
C SER A 101 1.41 11.12 -12.62
N LYS A 102 1.05 11.77 -13.74
CA LYS A 102 -0.29 12.29 -14.06
C LYS A 102 -0.87 13.31 -13.05
N GLY A 103 -0.20 14.46 -12.90
CA GLY A 103 -0.77 15.65 -12.24
C GLY A 103 -0.85 15.59 -10.71
N LYS A 104 -0.18 14.60 -10.09
CA LYS A 104 -0.01 14.51 -8.64
C LYS A 104 1.29 15.18 -8.23
N ARG A 105 1.33 15.75 -7.03
CA ARG A 105 2.51 16.43 -6.50
C ARG A 105 3.54 15.40 -6.02
N ASP A 106 4.80 15.68 -6.27
CA ASP A 106 5.92 14.99 -5.65
C ASP A 106 5.80 15.05 -4.13
N ARG A 107 6.30 14.01 -3.47
CA ARG A 107 6.31 13.93 -2.00
C ARG A 107 7.57 13.25 -1.50
N TYR A 108 7.92 13.52 -0.26
CA TYR A 108 8.92 12.76 0.46
C TYR A 108 8.24 11.77 1.40
N THR A 109 8.87 10.63 1.61
CA THR A 109 8.55 9.68 2.67
C THR A 109 9.81 9.32 3.45
N ILE A 110 9.65 8.67 4.59
CA ILE A 110 10.75 8.29 5.46
C ILE A 110 11.52 7.09 4.91
N LEU A 111 12.82 7.03 5.19
CA LEU A 111 13.69 5.89 4.94
C LEU A 111 14.12 5.29 6.28
N SER A 112 13.79 4.02 6.53
CA SER A 112 14.30 3.31 7.69
C SER A 112 15.79 2.97 7.54
N GLU A 113 16.56 3.10 8.62
CA GLU A 113 17.97 2.66 8.67
C GLU A 113 18.15 1.19 8.29
N LYS A 114 17.29 0.31 8.81
CA LYS A 114 17.30 -1.13 8.46
C LYS A 114 17.09 -1.34 6.97
N THR A 115 16.22 -0.53 6.35
CA THR A 115 15.98 -0.57 4.90
C THR A 115 17.18 -0.04 4.13
N LEU A 116 17.83 1.03 4.59
CA LEU A 116 19.03 1.56 3.97
C LEU A 116 20.18 0.53 3.97
N ILE A 117 20.34 -0.22 5.07
CA ILE A 117 21.36 -1.29 5.18
C ILE A 117 21.13 -2.35 4.08
N ILE A 118 19.93 -2.91 3.98
CA ILE A 118 19.65 -3.93 2.95
C ILE A 118 19.72 -3.36 1.53
N LEU A 119 19.35 -2.08 1.33
CA LEU A 119 19.49 -1.40 0.04
C LEU A 119 20.96 -1.28 -0.37
N ARG A 120 21.88 -1.00 0.57
CA ARG A 120 23.32 -0.97 0.29
C ARG A 120 23.84 -2.36 -0.08
N THR A 121 23.45 -3.41 0.66
CA THR A 121 23.81 -4.80 0.32
C THR A 121 23.32 -5.16 -1.09
N TYR A 122 22.05 -4.86 -1.36
CA TYR A 122 21.45 -5.04 -2.67
C TYR A 122 22.20 -4.28 -3.78
N PHE A 123 22.56 -3.02 -3.54
CA PHE A 123 23.26 -2.18 -4.52
C PHE A 123 24.62 -2.77 -4.89
N MET A 124 25.38 -3.28 -3.91
CA MET A 124 26.69 -3.89 -4.15
C MET A 124 26.60 -5.20 -4.95
N GLU A 125 25.57 -6.01 -4.71
CA GLU A 125 25.37 -7.31 -5.38
C GLU A 125 24.81 -7.16 -6.80
N TYR A 126 23.80 -6.30 -6.99
CA TYR A 126 23.06 -6.21 -8.26
C TYR A 126 23.48 -5.05 -9.16
N LYS A 127 24.15 -4.02 -8.61
CA LYS A 127 24.67 -2.85 -9.33
C LYS A 127 23.64 -2.25 -10.33
N PRO A 128 22.44 -1.85 -9.86
CA PRO A 128 21.44 -1.24 -10.73
C PRO A 128 21.96 0.06 -11.35
N LYS A 129 21.43 0.44 -12.52
CA LYS A 129 21.89 1.62 -13.28
C LYS A 129 20.90 2.76 -13.30
N ASP A 130 19.63 2.46 -13.60
CA ASP A 130 18.60 3.48 -13.82
C ASP A 130 17.56 3.47 -12.70
N TYR A 131 16.87 2.33 -12.55
CA TYR A 131 15.86 2.14 -11.52
C TYR A 131 16.51 1.59 -10.26
N LEU A 132 15.97 1.95 -9.09
CA LEU A 132 16.42 1.36 -7.84
C LEU A 132 16.26 -0.16 -7.87
N PHE A 133 15.17 -0.66 -8.47
CA PHE A 133 14.95 -2.09 -8.64
C PHE A 133 14.78 -2.43 -10.11
N GLU A 134 15.73 -3.17 -10.67
CA GLU A 134 15.73 -3.54 -12.09
C GLU A 134 15.28 -4.99 -12.32
N GLY A 135 14.54 -5.16 -13.42
CA GLY A 135 14.18 -6.45 -13.99
C GLY A 135 15.39 -7.22 -14.52
N GLN A 136 15.21 -8.51 -14.83
CA GLN A 136 16.30 -9.37 -15.31
C GLN A 136 16.92 -8.88 -16.63
N LYS A 137 16.14 -8.21 -17.49
CA LYS A 137 16.58 -7.65 -18.76
C LYS A 137 16.84 -6.14 -18.70
N GLY A 138 17.01 -5.58 -17.49
CA GLY A 138 17.03 -4.13 -17.26
C GLY A 138 15.64 -3.51 -17.17
N GLY A 139 15.59 -2.19 -17.01
CA GLY A 139 14.35 -1.43 -16.83
C GLY A 139 13.64 -1.72 -15.50
N ALA A 140 12.48 -1.10 -15.30
CA ALA A 140 11.72 -1.20 -14.06
C ALA A 140 11.32 -2.65 -13.71
N TYR A 141 11.39 -2.99 -12.42
CA TYR A 141 10.92 -4.29 -11.94
C TYR A 141 9.41 -4.49 -12.16
N SER A 142 8.98 -5.74 -12.35
CA SER A 142 7.57 -6.04 -12.64
C SER A 142 6.70 -6.00 -11.39
N SER A 143 5.58 -5.28 -11.46
CA SER A 143 4.53 -5.29 -10.43
C SER A 143 4.03 -6.71 -10.14
N ARG A 144 3.90 -7.55 -11.19
CA ARG A 144 3.43 -8.93 -11.02
C ARG A 144 4.44 -9.78 -10.28
N SER A 145 5.73 -9.58 -10.55
CA SER A 145 6.80 -10.24 -9.81
C SER A 145 6.76 -9.85 -8.33
N ILE A 146 6.54 -8.57 -7.99
CA ILE A 146 6.40 -8.12 -6.59
C ILE A 146 5.22 -8.81 -5.89
N GLN A 147 4.09 -8.96 -6.57
CA GLN A 147 2.94 -9.68 -6.01
C GLN A 147 3.26 -11.16 -5.77
N ASN A 148 3.95 -11.81 -6.71
CA ASN A 148 4.32 -13.22 -6.60
C ASN A 148 5.32 -13.47 -5.46
N ILE A 149 6.36 -12.63 -5.32
CA ILE A 149 7.33 -12.76 -4.22
C ILE A 149 6.65 -12.57 -2.87
N PHE A 150 5.71 -11.63 -2.75
CA PHE A 150 4.98 -11.40 -1.52
C PHE A 150 4.08 -12.58 -1.19
N LYS A 151 3.33 -13.09 -2.17
CA LYS A 151 2.50 -14.29 -1.99
C LYS A 151 3.32 -15.49 -1.53
N ALA A 152 4.48 -15.72 -2.12
CA ALA A 152 5.38 -16.80 -1.70
C ALA A 152 5.88 -16.60 -0.26
N ALA A 153 6.26 -15.37 0.11
CA ALA A 153 6.71 -15.05 1.46
C ALA A 153 5.60 -15.24 2.51
N VAL A 154 4.36 -14.82 2.20
CA VAL A 154 3.17 -15.00 3.04
C VAL A 154 2.88 -16.47 3.31
N LEU A 155 2.94 -17.31 2.26
CA LEU A 155 2.76 -18.75 2.39
C LEU A 155 3.87 -19.38 3.27
N LYS A 156 5.13 -19.01 3.03
CA LYS A 156 6.27 -19.51 3.81
C LYS A 156 6.21 -19.07 5.28
N ALA A 157 5.70 -17.86 5.54
CA ALA A 157 5.51 -17.32 6.88
C ALA A 157 4.23 -17.81 7.58
N LYS A 158 3.45 -18.69 6.93
CA LYS A 158 2.20 -19.29 7.46
C LYS A 158 1.20 -18.24 7.94
N ILE A 159 1.06 -17.14 7.20
CA ILE A 159 0.05 -16.11 7.50
C ILE A 159 -1.32 -16.61 7.04
N GLN A 160 -2.28 -16.66 7.96
CA GLN A 160 -3.64 -17.15 7.68
C GLN A 160 -4.54 -16.08 7.04
N LYS A 161 -4.26 -14.80 7.32
CA LYS A 161 -5.01 -13.67 6.77
C LYS A 161 -4.83 -13.57 5.25
N GLU A 162 -5.90 -13.20 4.56
CA GLU A 162 -5.81 -12.83 3.15
C GLU A 162 -5.12 -11.47 3.01
N VAL A 163 -3.82 -11.50 2.70
CA VAL A 163 -2.99 -10.30 2.60
C VAL A 163 -2.42 -10.12 1.20
N THR A 164 -2.29 -8.87 0.80
CA THR A 164 -1.66 -8.48 -0.47
C THR A 164 -0.54 -7.48 -0.22
N VAL A 165 0.21 -7.11 -1.26
CA VAL A 165 1.25 -6.06 -1.12
C VAL A 165 0.64 -4.73 -0.66
N HIS A 166 -0.63 -4.45 -0.96
CA HIS A 166 -1.30 -3.25 -0.45
C HIS A 166 -1.53 -3.31 1.06
N THR A 167 -1.66 -4.51 1.62
CA THR A 167 -1.74 -4.73 3.08
C THR A 167 -0.47 -4.25 3.79
N LEU A 168 0.72 -4.40 3.21
CA LEU A 168 1.96 -3.86 3.80
C LEU A 168 1.87 -2.34 4.00
N ARG A 169 1.26 -1.63 3.04
CA ARG A 169 1.07 -0.19 3.12
C ARG A 169 0.02 0.20 4.16
N HIS A 170 -1.05 -0.59 4.28
CA HIS A 170 -2.03 -0.40 5.35
C HIS A 170 -1.40 -0.63 6.72
N SER A 171 -0.66 -1.73 6.90
CA SER A 171 0.12 -2.01 8.11
C SER A 171 1.06 -0.89 8.48
N PHE A 172 1.83 -0.37 7.53
CA PHE A 172 2.70 0.79 7.79
C PHE A 172 1.94 1.98 8.37
N ALA A 173 0.79 2.31 7.78
CA ALA A 173 -0.03 3.44 8.24
C ALA A 173 -0.60 3.20 9.65
N THR A 174 -1.14 2.00 9.89
CA THR A 174 -1.70 1.60 11.18
C THR A 174 -0.61 1.58 12.25
N HIS A 175 0.55 0.97 12.00
CA HIS A 175 1.64 0.93 12.98
C HIS A 175 2.19 2.32 13.29
N LEU A 176 2.26 3.24 12.32
CA LEU A 176 2.62 4.64 12.60
C LEU A 176 1.60 5.31 13.52
N LEU A 177 0.30 5.07 13.28
CA LEU A 177 -0.78 5.61 14.09
C LEU A 177 -0.77 5.05 15.52
N GLU A 178 -0.57 3.73 15.66
CA GLU A 178 -0.42 3.04 16.95
C GLU A 178 0.82 3.53 17.72
N ASN A 179 1.88 3.89 17.01
CA ASN A 179 3.06 4.54 17.58
C ASN A 179 2.87 6.04 17.87
N GLY A 180 1.67 6.60 17.63
CA GLY A 180 1.32 7.97 18.01
C GLY A 180 1.62 9.03 16.95
N THR A 181 1.95 8.62 15.73
CA THR A 181 2.14 9.55 14.62
C THR A 181 0.81 10.20 14.26
N SER A 182 0.80 11.53 14.12
CA SER A 182 -0.44 12.23 13.78
C SER A 182 -0.96 11.83 12.40
N LEU A 183 -2.29 11.77 12.27
CA LEU A 183 -2.96 11.42 11.02
C LEU A 183 -2.52 12.31 9.85
N ARG A 184 -2.24 13.60 10.13
CA ARG A 184 -1.79 14.57 9.14
C ARG A 184 -0.42 14.21 8.56
N TYR A 185 0.51 13.75 9.41
CA TYR A 185 1.83 13.28 8.94
C TYR A 185 1.70 12.00 8.13
N ILE A 186 0.92 11.02 8.60
CA ILE A 186 0.67 9.77 7.88
C ILE A 186 0.06 10.07 6.49
N GLN A 187 -0.90 10.99 6.42
CA GLN A 187 -1.53 11.40 5.16
C GLN A 187 -0.53 11.99 4.17
N SER A 188 0.43 12.79 4.66
CA SER A 188 1.52 13.35 3.86
C SER A 188 2.48 12.24 3.36
N LEU A 189 2.90 11.35 4.26
CA LEU A 189 3.78 10.21 3.98
C LEU A 189 3.17 9.16 3.04
N LEU A 190 1.85 9.15 2.88
CA LEU A 190 1.16 8.27 1.94
C LEU A 190 0.75 9.00 0.65
N GLY A 191 0.80 10.33 0.63
CA GLY A 191 0.31 11.12 -0.51
C GLY A 191 -1.19 10.91 -0.74
N HIS A 192 -1.98 10.89 0.34
CA HIS A 192 -3.43 10.81 0.26
C HIS A 192 -4.02 12.21 0.06
N SER A 193 -4.74 12.42 -1.06
CA SER A 193 -5.40 13.68 -1.36
C SER A 193 -6.61 13.98 -0.47
N SER A 194 -7.15 12.97 0.23
CA SER A 194 -8.29 13.09 1.14
C SER A 194 -7.97 12.49 2.51
N SER A 195 -8.38 13.17 3.58
CA SER A 195 -8.27 12.67 4.96
C SER A 195 -9.08 11.38 5.13
N LYS A 196 -10.21 11.26 4.42
CA LYS A 196 -11.12 10.10 4.43
C LYS A 196 -10.45 8.77 4.10
N THR A 197 -9.38 8.77 3.31
CA THR A 197 -8.61 7.54 3.01
C THR A 197 -7.69 7.14 4.16
N THR A 198 -7.36 8.07 5.04
CA THR A 198 -6.46 7.89 6.19
C THR A 198 -7.25 7.65 7.47
N GLU A 199 -8.43 8.26 7.61
CA GLU A 199 -9.40 8.01 8.68
C GLU A 199 -9.82 6.53 8.78
N VAL A 200 -9.72 5.76 7.69
CA VAL A 200 -9.96 4.31 7.75
C VAL A 200 -9.05 3.61 8.78
N TYR A 201 -7.84 4.12 9.02
CA TYR A 201 -6.91 3.54 10.01
C TYR A 201 -7.29 3.86 11.46
N THR A 202 -8.05 4.93 11.72
CA THR A 202 -8.47 5.28 13.08
C THR A 202 -9.49 4.29 13.65
N HIS A 203 -10.17 3.54 12.79
CA HIS A 203 -11.09 2.48 13.20
C HIS A 203 -10.38 1.14 13.50
N ILE A 204 -9.08 1.02 13.20
CA ILE A 204 -8.32 -0.22 13.35
C ILE A 204 -7.37 -0.15 14.55
N THR A 205 -6.82 1.03 14.81
CA THR A 205 -5.89 1.25 15.94
C THR A 205 -6.54 0.88 17.26
N THR A 206 -5.83 0.11 18.08
CA THR A 206 -6.19 -0.16 19.48
C THR A 206 -5.74 0.96 20.42
N LYS A 207 -4.88 1.89 19.94
CA LYS A 207 -4.42 3.03 20.72
C LYS A 207 -5.61 3.89 21.20
N GLY A 208 -5.76 3.99 22.52
CA GLY A 208 -6.90 4.65 23.16
C GLY A 208 -8.01 3.67 23.59
N MET A 209 -8.16 2.51 22.95
CA MET A 209 -9.05 1.43 23.45
C MET A 209 -8.51 0.78 24.71
N GLU A 210 -7.18 0.72 24.90
CA GLU A 210 -6.57 0.25 26.15
C GLU A 210 -6.95 1.11 27.37
N GLN A 211 -7.39 2.35 27.15
CA GLN A 211 -7.89 3.24 28.21
C GLN A 211 -9.41 3.09 28.42
N LEU A 212 -10.11 2.40 27.52
CA LEU A 212 -11.53 2.12 27.64
C LEU A 212 -11.68 0.84 28.47
N LYS A 213 -12.05 0.99 29.74
CA LYS A 213 -12.51 -0.16 30.53
C LYS A 213 -13.91 -0.53 30.08
N SER A 214 -14.16 -1.83 29.88
CA SER A 214 -15.53 -2.29 29.67
C SER A 214 -16.34 -1.93 30.91
N PRO A 215 -17.56 -1.38 30.78
CA PRO A 215 -18.44 -1.20 31.92
C PRO A 215 -18.66 -2.50 32.70
N MET A 216 -18.63 -3.66 32.02
CA MET A 216 -18.72 -4.97 32.68
C MET A 216 -17.55 -5.24 33.64
N ASP A 217 -16.35 -4.77 33.31
CA ASP A 217 -15.17 -4.93 34.17
C ASP A 217 -15.21 -4.01 35.42
N LEU A 218 -16.23 -3.13 35.49
CA LEU A 218 -16.49 -2.21 36.61
C LEU A 218 -17.71 -2.64 37.44
N LEU A 219 -18.40 -3.71 37.05
CA LEU A 219 -19.53 -4.26 37.80
C LEU A 219 -19.04 -5.45 38.64
N ASP A 220 -19.22 -5.37 39.95
CA ASP A 220 -19.09 -6.53 40.84
C ASP A 220 -20.36 -7.37 40.72
N ILE A 221 -20.29 -8.43 39.90
CA ILE A 221 -21.31 -9.46 39.75
C ILE A 221 -20.68 -10.83 39.96
#